data_AF-A0A534QQP6-F1
#
_entry.id   AF-A0A534QQP6-F1
#
_cell.length_a   1.000
_cell.length_b   1.000
_cell.length_c   1.000
_cell.angle_alpha   90.00
_cell.angle_beta   90.00
_cell.angle_gamma   90.00
#
_symmetry.space_group_name_H-M   'P 1'
#
loop_
_entity.id
_entity.type
_entity.pdbx_description
1 polymer ?
#
loop_
_entity_poly.entity_id
_entity_poly.type
_entity_poly.pdbx_seq_one_letter_code
_entity_poly.pdbx_strand_id
1 'polypeptide(L)'
;MRLRIAVLLSVFLSTPTWALFHISLIDEVMSGAAANPNIQYVEIRMLSSSFPQNSVTFTRLTAFNCNGTSFAVLLQVPANVPNGGANVRWLMASPNDTVFSAASGIHADFYWDSTAPGMSIDRTCGMLCWGAPGGVAPNPATWDPSDPNQYTDCVAYGSYTGPKKTMPAYVGGPTAGTPTSLTPGDGVDSLTRSRNTNDNAADFGLACPTPTNNGVSGMPGMIGDFGPCTEPTTTTSTTHTTTTTLRPTTTTIPPGTDLPISGKKLLLKEDPANPAKRKLVAFSHDAGINLGAGNGSPDDPTL
;
A
#
# COMPACT_ATOMS: atom_id res chain seq x y z
N MET A 1 -70.66 16.85 -12.09
CA MET A 1 -70.54 15.45 -11.63
C MET A 1 -69.89 14.66 -12.77
N ARG A 2 -68.65 14.17 -12.80
CA ARG A 2 -67.58 13.93 -11.81
C ARG A 2 -66.24 14.07 -12.56
N LEU A 3 -65.32 14.90 -12.06
CA LEU A 3 -63.93 14.94 -12.49
C LEU A 3 -63.23 13.74 -11.84
N ARG A 4 -62.86 12.71 -12.61
CA ARG A 4 -62.10 11.56 -12.09
C ARG A 4 -60.61 11.89 -12.16
N ILE A 5 -60.08 12.35 -11.03
CA ILE A 5 -58.63 12.46 -10.79
C ILE A 5 -58.08 11.04 -10.73
N ALA A 6 -57.34 10.63 -11.74
CA ALA A 6 -56.48 9.46 -11.66
C ALA A 6 -55.22 9.86 -10.89
N VAL A 7 -55.24 9.67 -9.57
CA VAL A 7 -54.03 9.72 -8.74
C VAL A 7 -53.20 8.52 -9.15
N LEU A 8 -52.14 8.77 -9.94
CA LEU A 8 -51.09 7.80 -10.17
C LEU A 8 -50.46 7.49 -8.82
N LEU A 9 -50.75 6.29 -8.31
CA LEU A 9 -50.14 5.73 -7.11
C LEU A 9 -48.72 5.31 -7.49
N SER A 10 -47.78 6.27 -7.52
CA SER A 10 -46.35 5.98 -7.51
C SER A 10 -45.99 5.45 -6.12
N VAL A 11 -46.35 4.19 -5.86
CA VAL A 11 -45.83 3.44 -4.72
C VAL A 11 -44.34 3.32 -4.93
N PHE A 12 -43.62 4.05 -4.09
CA PHE A 12 -42.23 3.86 -3.76
C PHE A 12 -41.94 2.36 -3.56
N LEU A 13 -41.50 1.69 -4.61
CA LEU A 13 -40.56 0.58 -4.45
C LEU A 13 -39.25 1.24 -4.03
N SER A 14 -39.16 1.60 -2.76
CA SER A 14 -37.88 1.78 -2.10
C SER A 14 -37.20 0.42 -2.16
N THR A 15 -36.51 0.13 -3.25
CA THR A 15 -35.56 -0.97 -3.25
C THR A 15 -34.60 -0.65 -2.11
N PRO A 16 -34.38 -1.57 -1.15
CA PRO A 16 -33.31 -1.37 -0.19
C PRO A 16 -32.05 -1.04 -1.00
N THR A 17 -31.41 0.09 -0.74
CA THR A 17 -30.12 0.42 -1.34
C THR A 17 -29.10 -0.40 -0.55
N TRP A 18 -28.71 -1.55 -1.10
CA TRP A 18 -27.67 -2.38 -0.48
C TRP A 18 -26.38 -1.57 -0.53
N ALA A 19 -25.75 -1.35 0.61
CA ALA A 19 -24.51 -0.60 0.69
C ALA A 19 -23.33 -1.53 0.33
N LEU A 20 -23.03 -1.64 -0.96
CA LEU A 20 -22.08 -2.62 -1.48
C LEU A 20 -20.66 -2.36 -0.97
N PHE A 21 -20.02 -3.31 -0.30
CA PHE A 21 -18.69 -3.18 0.30
C PHE A 21 -17.54 -3.10 -0.72
N HIS A 22 -17.76 -3.59 -1.94
CA HIS A 22 -16.70 -3.80 -2.94
C HIS A 22 -16.02 -2.51 -3.46
N ILE A 23 -16.53 -1.32 -3.14
CA ILE A 23 -15.89 -0.02 -3.47
C ILE A 23 -15.16 0.54 -2.24
N SER A 24 -14.41 -0.34 -1.58
CA SER A 24 -13.57 -0.07 -0.41
C SER A 24 -12.25 -0.81 -0.59
N LEU A 25 -11.22 -0.39 0.14
CA LEU A 25 -9.89 -0.98 0.04
C LEU A 25 -9.19 -1.00 1.39
N ILE A 26 -8.12 -1.78 1.49
CA ILE A 26 -7.23 -1.76 2.65
C ILE A 26 -6.45 -0.45 2.62
N ASP A 27 -6.61 0.39 3.65
CA ASP A 27 -5.95 1.70 3.75
C ASP A 27 -4.68 1.61 4.60
N GLU A 28 -4.66 0.76 5.61
CA GLU A 28 -3.56 0.68 6.56
C GLU A 28 -3.41 -0.74 7.09
N VAL A 29 -2.17 -1.21 7.22
CA VAL A 29 -1.84 -2.51 7.82
C VAL A 29 -0.68 -2.34 8.80
N MET A 30 -0.83 -2.85 10.01
CA MET A 30 0.27 -2.92 10.96
C MET A 30 0.29 -4.28 11.66
N SER A 31 1.47 -4.88 11.76
CA SER A 31 1.73 -6.10 12.50
C SER A 31 2.91 -5.86 13.44
N GLY A 32 2.67 -5.93 14.74
CA GLY A 32 3.68 -5.64 15.75
C GLY A 32 3.57 -4.27 16.40
N ALA A 33 2.39 -3.65 16.40
CA ALA A 33 2.17 -2.32 16.95
C ALA A 33 2.60 -2.23 18.42
N ALA A 34 3.09 -1.05 18.82
CA ALA A 34 3.66 -0.82 20.16
C ALA A 34 4.72 -1.87 20.56
N ALA A 35 5.53 -2.30 19.58
CA ALA A 35 6.53 -3.36 19.73
C ALA A 35 5.99 -4.72 20.23
N ASN A 36 4.68 -4.96 20.13
CA ASN A 36 4.03 -6.21 20.52
C ASN A 36 3.58 -6.99 19.28
N PRO A 37 4.18 -8.16 18.97
CA PRO A 37 3.86 -8.93 17.76
C PRO A 37 2.40 -9.38 17.67
N ASN A 38 1.67 -9.44 18.80
CA ASN A 38 0.26 -9.83 18.82
C ASN A 38 -0.68 -8.66 18.55
N ILE A 39 -0.21 -7.41 18.65
CA ILE A 39 -1.03 -6.24 18.32
C ILE A 39 -0.87 -5.97 16.83
N GLN A 40 -1.95 -6.21 16.10
CA GLN A 40 -2.00 -6.06 14.65
C GLN A 40 -3.36 -5.49 14.28
N TYR A 41 -3.43 -4.72 13.20
CA TYR A 41 -4.69 -4.22 12.68
C TYR A 41 -4.66 -4.05 11.17
N VAL A 42 -5.87 -3.96 10.64
CA VAL A 42 -6.15 -3.71 9.23
C VAL A 42 -7.28 -2.71 9.17
N GLU A 43 -7.01 -1.57 8.57
CA GLU A 43 -8.00 -0.53 8.32
C GLU A 43 -8.52 -0.62 6.89
N ILE A 44 -9.83 -0.47 6.74
CA ILE A 44 -10.50 -0.41 5.45
C ILE A 44 -11.06 0.99 5.23
N ARG A 45 -10.75 1.60 4.09
CA ARG A 45 -11.33 2.88 3.67
C ARG A 45 -12.38 2.69 2.58
N MET A 46 -13.53 3.30 2.80
CA MET A 46 -14.65 3.41 1.87
C MET A 46 -14.42 4.59 0.91
N LEU A 47 -14.73 4.42 -0.38
CA LEU A 47 -14.31 5.38 -1.42
C LEU A 47 -15.45 6.21 -2.02
N SER A 48 -16.68 5.72 -1.98
CA SER A 48 -17.82 6.34 -2.64
C SER A 48 -18.71 7.08 -1.66
N SER A 49 -19.10 8.30 -2.02
CA SER A 49 -20.13 9.08 -1.32
C SER A 49 -21.54 8.76 -1.79
N SER A 50 -21.67 8.14 -2.96
CA SER A 50 -22.97 7.81 -3.58
C SER A 50 -23.54 6.49 -3.09
N PHE A 51 -22.67 5.61 -2.62
CA PHE A 51 -23.04 4.38 -1.92
C PHE A 51 -22.46 4.46 -0.50
N PRO A 52 -22.97 3.73 0.50
CA PRO A 52 -22.38 3.79 1.84
C PRO A 52 -21.22 2.80 2.08
N GLN A 53 -21.13 1.69 1.34
CA GLN A 53 -20.14 0.59 1.55
C GLN A 53 -20.08 -0.04 2.96
N ASN A 54 -21.08 0.17 3.81
CA ASN A 54 -21.06 -0.33 5.19
C ASN A 54 -21.63 -1.75 5.37
N SER A 55 -22.10 -2.41 4.29
CA SER A 55 -22.54 -3.81 4.36
C SER A 55 -21.39 -4.79 4.19
N VAL A 56 -20.64 -5.02 5.27
CA VAL A 56 -19.40 -5.82 5.29
C VAL A 56 -19.56 -7.21 5.91
N THR A 57 -20.74 -7.57 6.43
CA THR A 57 -21.01 -8.90 7.00
C THR A 57 -20.64 -10.00 5.99
N PHE A 58 -20.08 -11.12 6.47
CA PHE A 58 -19.61 -12.26 5.68
C PHE A 58 -18.41 -12.01 4.76
N THR A 59 -17.86 -10.78 4.73
CA THR A 59 -16.52 -10.59 4.17
C THR A 59 -15.47 -11.25 5.06
N ARG A 60 -14.30 -11.54 4.48
CA ARG A 60 -13.17 -12.16 5.18
C ARG A 60 -11.95 -11.26 5.18
N LEU A 61 -11.17 -11.36 6.24
CA LEU A 61 -9.76 -10.98 6.27
C LEU A 61 -8.93 -12.26 6.18
N THR A 62 -7.98 -12.33 5.24
CA THR A 62 -7.19 -13.54 4.99
C THR A 62 -5.73 -13.18 4.79
N ALA A 63 -4.85 -13.84 5.53
CA ALA A 63 -3.40 -13.69 5.42
C ALA A 63 -2.82 -14.90 4.69
N PHE A 64 -1.97 -14.63 3.70
CA PHE A 64 -1.19 -15.60 2.94
C PHE A 64 0.27 -15.53 3.38
N ASN A 65 0.94 -16.68 3.46
CA ASN A 65 2.38 -16.73 3.68
C ASN A 65 3.16 -16.17 2.48
N CYS A 66 4.47 -16.02 2.61
CA CYS A 66 5.32 -15.32 1.63
C CYS A 66 5.28 -15.88 0.20
N ASN A 67 4.99 -17.16 0.00
CA ASN A 67 4.89 -17.77 -1.33
C ASN A 67 3.44 -18.09 -1.73
N GLY A 68 2.46 -17.72 -0.90
CA GLY A 68 1.03 -17.96 -1.13
C GLY A 68 0.62 -19.44 -1.09
N THR A 69 1.46 -20.36 -0.59
CA THR A 69 1.12 -21.78 -0.51
C THR A 69 0.24 -22.13 0.68
N SER A 70 0.20 -21.27 1.71
CA SER A 70 -0.68 -21.42 2.86
C SER A 70 -1.36 -20.10 3.20
N PHE A 71 -2.57 -20.19 3.74
CA PHE A 71 -3.33 -19.03 4.17
C PHE A 71 -4.08 -19.33 5.47
N ALA A 72 -4.51 -18.26 6.14
CA ALA A 72 -5.41 -18.30 7.28
C ALA A 72 -6.50 -17.24 7.11
N VAL A 73 -7.76 -17.65 7.25
CA VAL A 73 -8.88 -16.71 7.38
C VAL A 73 -8.85 -16.17 8.81
N LEU A 74 -8.26 -15.00 8.99
CA LEU A 74 -8.07 -14.37 10.30
C LEU A 74 -9.41 -13.98 10.93
N LEU A 75 -10.31 -13.43 10.11
CA LEU A 75 -11.62 -12.96 10.55
C LEU A 75 -12.65 -13.21 9.46
N GLN A 76 -13.82 -13.70 9.86
CA GLN A 76 -15.06 -13.53 9.11
C GLN A 76 -15.86 -12.43 9.79
N VAL A 77 -16.17 -11.37 9.04
CA VAL A 77 -16.82 -10.17 9.61
C VAL A 77 -18.25 -10.53 10.05
N PRO A 78 -18.58 -10.37 11.35
CA PRO A 78 -19.82 -10.90 11.91
C PRO A 78 -21.05 -9.99 11.68
N ALA A 79 -20.84 -8.70 11.43
CA ALA A 79 -21.91 -7.72 11.28
C ALA A 79 -21.49 -6.56 10.36
N ASN A 80 -22.46 -5.74 9.96
CA ASN A 80 -22.21 -4.51 9.23
C ASN A 80 -21.69 -3.43 10.16
N VAL A 81 -20.94 -2.48 9.61
CA VAL A 81 -20.50 -1.30 10.35
C VAL A 81 -21.57 -0.18 10.25
N PRO A 82 -21.73 0.68 11.27
CA PRO A 82 -22.85 1.61 11.35
C PRO A 82 -22.81 2.72 10.29
N ASN A 83 -21.64 3.25 9.97
CA ASN A 83 -21.43 4.42 9.13
C ASN A 83 -20.80 4.04 7.80
N GLY A 84 -21.23 4.74 6.75
CA GLY A 84 -20.76 4.56 5.40
C GLY A 84 -20.60 5.88 4.64
N GLY A 85 -19.76 5.89 3.61
CA GLY A 85 -19.53 7.05 2.76
C GLY A 85 -18.06 7.24 2.37
N ALA A 86 -17.79 8.27 1.56
CA ALA A 86 -16.44 8.54 1.09
C ALA A 86 -15.51 8.89 2.27
N ASN A 87 -14.33 8.26 2.28
CA ASN A 87 -13.29 8.45 3.30
C ASN A 87 -13.70 8.02 4.72
N VAL A 88 -14.79 7.26 4.85
CA VAL A 88 -15.16 6.59 6.09
C VAL A 88 -14.29 5.34 6.25
N ARG A 89 -13.82 5.11 7.47
CA ARG A 89 -12.94 3.99 7.82
C ARG A 89 -13.63 3.02 8.77
N TRP A 90 -13.10 1.81 8.85
CA TRP A 90 -13.41 0.86 9.89
C TRP A 90 -12.22 -0.08 10.10
N LEU A 91 -12.15 -0.66 11.29
CA LEU A 91 -10.95 -1.26 11.84
C LEU A 91 -11.19 -2.70 12.29
N MET A 92 -10.34 -3.61 11.81
CA MET A 92 -10.18 -4.94 12.38
C MET A 92 -8.89 -4.97 13.17
N ALA A 93 -8.90 -5.53 14.38
CA ALA A 93 -7.71 -5.58 15.23
C ALA A 93 -7.50 -6.91 15.94
N SER A 94 -6.33 -7.06 16.56
CA SER A 94 -5.95 -8.23 17.34
C SER A 94 -5.14 -7.84 18.57
N PRO A 95 -5.03 -8.72 19.57
CA PRO A 95 -5.68 -10.04 19.67
C PRO A 95 -7.14 -9.98 20.17
N ASN A 96 -7.51 -8.90 20.85
CA ASN A 96 -8.84 -8.67 21.40
C ASN A 96 -8.97 -7.21 21.84
N ASP A 97 -10.19 -6.83 22.23
CA ASP A 97 -10.53 -5.48 22.67
C ASP A 97 -9.68 -4.97 23.83
N THR A 98 -9.50 -5.78 24.88
CA THR A 98 -8.77 -5.38 26.09
C THR A 98 -7.32 -5.03 25.78
N VAL A 99 -6.64 -5.84 24.96
CA VAL A 99 -5.22 -5.62 24.64
C VAL A 99 -5.06 -4.49 23.63
N PHE A 100 -5.90 -4.45 22.59
CA PHE A 100 -5.78 -3.44 21.53
C PHE A 100 -6.14 -2.04 22.03
N SER A 101 -7.23 -1.90 22.79
CA SER A 101 -7.67 -0.59 23.31
C SER A 101 -6.70 -0.03 24.35
N ALA A 102 -6.08 -0.89 25.16
CA ALA A 102 -5.05 -0.46 26.10
C ALA A 102 -3.81 0.12 25.40
N ALA A 103 -3.49 -0.36 24.19
CA ALA A 103 -2.33 0.09 23.43
C ALA A 103 -2.63 1.28 22.51
N SER A 104 -3.83 1.34 21.92
CA SER A 104 -4.21 2.34 20.90
C SER A 104 -5.11 3.47 21.41
N GLY A 105 -5.68 3.32 22.61
CA GLY A 105 -6.67 4.26 23.14
C GLY A 105 -8.06 4.20 22.48
N ILE A 106 -8.30 3.29 21.53
CA ILE A 106 -9.60 3.12 20.85
C ILE A 106 -10.04 1.66 20.81
N HIS A 107 -11.34 1.46 20.57
CA HIS A 107 -11.90 0.15 20.27
C HIS A 107 -11.98 -0.04 18.75
N ALA A 108 -11.51 -1.16 18.24
CA ALA A 108 -11.74 -1.58 16.86
C ALA A 108 -13.18 -2.08 16.66
N ASP A 109 -13.63 -2.13 15.40
CA ASP A 109 -14.97 -2.58 15.06
C ASP A 109 -15.11 -4.10 15.20
N PHE A 110 -14.05 -4.84 14.86
CA PHE A 110 -14.00 -6.29 14.96
C PHE A 110 -12.63 -6.80 15.38
N TYR A 111 -12.60 -8.02 15.92
CA TYR A 111 -11.38 -8.62 16.47
C TYR A 111 -11.11 -10.02 15.94
N TRP A 112 -9.83 -10.36 15.77
CA TRP A 112 -9.35 -11.74 15.66
C TRP A 112 -8.27 -12.05 16.69
N ASP A 113 -8.13 -13.32 17.05
CA ASP A 113 -7.13 -13.77 18.00
C ASP A 113 -5.81 -14.10 17.30
N SER A 114 -4.88 -13.14 17.28
CA SER A 114 -3.52 -13.33 16.72
C SER A 114 -2.62 -14.24 17.56
N THR A 115 -3.03 -14.59 18.78
CA THR A 115 -2.27 -15.50 19.66
C THR A 115 -2.51 -16.97 19.31
N ALA A 116 -3.58 -17.26 18.58
CA ALA A 116 -3.86 -18.59 18.08
C ALA A 116 -2.86 -18.99 16.96
N PRO A 117 -2.41 -20.26 16.91
CA PRO A 117 -1.45 -20.71 15.90
C PRO A 117 -1.93 -20.43 14.48
N GLY A 118 -1.09 -19.74 13.70
CA GLY A 118 -1.39 -19.41 12.29
C GLY A 118 -2.36 -18.24 12.08
N MET A 119 -2.83 -17.59 13.15
CA MET A 119 -3.81 -16.49 13.08
C MET A 119 -3.15 -15.10 13.11
N SER A 120 -1.88 -15.00 12.74
CA SER A 120 -1.08 -13.78 12.76
C SER A 120 -0.75 -13.33 11.34
N ILE A 121 -0.72 -12.02 11.13
CA ILE A 121 -0.10 -11.39 9.96
C ILE A 121 1.42 -11.53 10.10
N ASP A 122 2.07 -12.18 9.14
CA ASP A 122 3.53 -12.33 9.12
C ASP A 122 4.20 -10.95 8.99
N ARG A 123 5.18 -10.67 9.84
CA ARG A 123 5.83 -9.35 9.91
C ARG A 123 6.87 -9.12 8.81
N THR A 124 7.19 -10.13 8.02
CA THR A 124 8.32 -10.09 7.08
C THR A 124 7.88 -10.12 5.63
N CYS A 125 6.90 -10.95 5.29
CA CYS A 125 6.38 -11.07 3.94
C CYS A 125 5.04 -11.79 3.92
N GLY A 126 4.25 -11.52 2.90
CA GLY A 126 2.93 -12.12 2.79
C GLY A 126 2.03 -11.30 1.88
N MET A 127 0.78 -11.73 1.83
CA MET A 127 -0.29 -10.95 1.23
C MET A 127 -1.49 -10.98 2.16
N LEU A 128 -2.10 -9.83 2.36
CA LEU A 128 -3.31 -9.67 3.13
C LEU A 128 -4.44 -9.32 2.19
N CYS A 129 -5.50 -10.12 2.17
CA CYS A 129 -6.68 -9.87 1.36
C CYS A 129 -7.89 -9.61 2.24
N TRP A 130 -8.72 -8.66 1.83
CA TRP A 130 -9.99 -8.37 2.48
C TRP A 130 -11.14 -8.32 1.47
N GLY A 131 -12.30 -8.81 1.89
CA GLY A 131 -13.55 -8.70 1.16
C GLY A 131 -14.23 -10.03 0.89
N ALA A 132 -15.03 -10.05 -0.17
CA ALA A 132 -15.74 -11.22 -0.68
C ALA A 132 -16.04 -10.99 -2.18
N PRO A 133 -16.40 -12.04 -2.95
CA PRO A 133 -16.69 -11.85 -4.35
C PRO A 133 -18.04 -11.14 -4.54
N GLY A 134 -18.12 -10.26 -5.55
CA GLY A 134 -19.33 -9.49 -5.88
C GLY A 134 -19.57 -8.27 -4.97
N GLY A 135 -20.70 -7.59 -5.16
CA GLY A 135 -21.07 -6.42 -4.34
C GLY A 135 -21.81 -6.76 -3.04
N VAL A 136 -22.29 -8.00 -2.93
CA VAL A 136 -22.98 -8.57 -1.77
C VAL A 136 -22.27 -9.86 -1.41
N ALA A 137 -21.82 -10.00 -0.17
CA ALA A 137 -21.00 -11.12 0.22
C ALA A 137 -21.84 -12.41 0.15
N PRO A 138 -21.45 -13.40 -0.67
CA PRO A 138 -22.11 -14.70 -0.66
C PRO A 138 -21.79 -15.44 0.63
N ASN A 139 -22.46 -16.57 0.84
CA ASN A 139 -22.14 -17.47 1.95
C ASN A 139 -20.63 -17.80 1.93
N PRO A 140 -19.88 -17.53 3.00
CA PRO A 140 -18.44 -17.78 3.06
C PRO A 140 -18.03 -19.22 2.70
N ALA A 141 -18.91 -20.21 2.94
CA ALA A 141 -18.63 -21.61 2.62
C ALA A 141 -18.67 -21.93 1.11
N THR A 142 -19.17 -21.03 0.26
CA THR A 142 -19.39 -21.31 -1.17
C THR A 142 -18.29 -20.78 -2.10
N TRP A 143 -17.23 -20.20 -1.55
CA TRP A 143 -16.16 -19.58 -2.30
C TRP A 143 -14.80 -19.84 -1.63
N ASP A 144 -13.76 -19.88 -2.44
CA ASP A 144 -12.43 -20.35 -2.08
C ASP A 144 -11.60 -19.21 -1.45
N PRO A 145 -11.29 -19.28 -0.14
CA PRO A 145 -10.45 -18.28 0.50
C PRO A 145 -8.98 -18.29 0.02
N SER A 146 -8.56 -19.30 -0.75
CA SER A 146 -7.21 -19.36 -1.30
C SER A 146 -7.03 -18.58 -2.60
N ASP A 147 -8.12 -18.15 -3.25
CA ASP A 147 -8.09 -17.39 -4.51
C ASP A 147 -8.13 -15.87 -4.25
N PRO A 148 -7.03 -15.14 -4.47
CA PRO A 148 -6.97 -13.69 -4.24
C PRO A 148 -7.97 -12.89 -5.09
N ASN A 149 -8.44 -13.43 -6.22
CA ASN A 149 -9.41 -12.75 -7.07
C ASN A 149 -10.83 -12.77 -6.49
N GLN A 150 -11.09 -13.53 -5.42
CA GLN A 150 -12.37 -13.55 -4.73
C GLN A 150 -12.47 -12.50 -3.62
N TYR A 151 -11.45 -11.67 -3.44
CA TYR A 151 -11.43 -10.59 -2.45
C TYR A 151 -11.66 -9.23 -3.10
N THR A 152 -12.06 -8.24 -2.30
CA THR A 152 -12.21 -6.85 -2.76
C THR A 152 -10.86 -6.23 -3.05
N ASP A 153 -9.92 -6.39 -2.13
CA ASP A 153 -8.57 -5.81 -2.19
C ASP A 153 -7.54 -6.76 -1.57
N CYS A 154 -6.30 -6.68 -2.05
CA CYS A 154 -5.17 -7.46 -1.56
C CYS A 154 -3.88 -6.65 -1.55
N VAL A 155 -3.23 -6.60 -0.39
CA VAL A 155 -1.95 -5.92 -0.15
C VAL A 155 -0.86 -6.98 -0.05
N ALA A 156 -0.01 -7.07 -1.07
CA ALA A 156 1.16 -7.92 -1.09
C ALA A 156 2.39 -7.12 -0.65
N TYR A 157 3.18 -7.66 0.28
CA TYR A 157 4.26 -6.96 0.95
C TYR A 157 5.48 -7.87 1.19
N GLY A 158 6.62 -7.24 1.49
CA GLY A 158 7.91 -7.88 1.60
C GLY A 158 8.31 -8.67 0.35
N SER A 159 8.85 -9.87 0.56
CA SER A 159 9.28 -10.77 -0.52
C SER A 159 8.17 -11.67 -1.06
N TYR A 160 6.91 -11.21 -1.08
CA TYR A 160 5.78 -12.01 -1.54
C TYR A 160 5.96 -12.48 -3.00
N THR A 161 5.80 -13.77 -3.24
CA THR A 161 5.97 -14.41 -4.57
C THR A 161 4.77 -15.26 -5.00
N GLY A 162 3.73 -15.34 -4.17
CA GLY A 162 2.56 -16.16 -4.44
C GLY A 162 1.60 -15.57 -5.49
N PRO A 163 0.47 -16.27 -5.72
CA PRO A 163 -0.62 -15.78 -6.56
C PRO A 163 -1.12 -14.41 -6.08
N LYS A 164 -1.45 -13.51 -7.01
CA LYS A 164 -1.86 -12.14 -6.68
C LYS A 164 -3.26 -11.88 -7.21
N LYS A 165 -3.96 -10.93 -6.59
CA LYS A 165 -5.19 -10.37 -7.16
C LYS A 165 -4.86 -9.66 -8.48
N THR A 166 -5.43 -10.14 -9.57
CA THR A 166 -5.27 -9.59 -10.92
C THR A 166 -6.55 -8.98 -11.46
N MET A 167 -7.69 -9.27 -10.83
CA MET A 167 -9.00 -8.76 -11.23
C MET A 167 -9.51 -7.77 -10.19
N PRO A 168 -9.76 -6.51 -10.55
CA PRO A 168 -10.30 -5.52 -9.63
C PRO A 168 -11.77 -5.84 -9.32
N ALA A 169 -12.22 -5.51 -8.11
CA ALA A 169 -13.60 -5.79 -7.68
C ALA A 169 -14.65 -4.86 -8.32
N TYR A 170 -14.20 -3.71 -8.84
CA TYR A 170 -14.99 -2.74 -9.57
C TYR A 170 -14.14 -2.07 -10.66
N VAL A 171 -14.78 -1.40 -11.62
CA VAL A 171 -14.08 -0.71 -12.71
C VAL A 171 -13.18 0.38 -12.14
N GLY A 172 -11.87 0.28 -12.40
CA GLY A 172 -10.86 1.21 -11.86
C GLY A 172 -10.46 0.95 -10.41
N GLY A 173 -10.88 -0.16 -9.81
CA GLY A 173 -10.42 -0.59 -8.49
C GLY A 173 -9.00 -1.18 -8.50
N PRO A 174 -8.37 -1.34 -7.33
CA PRO A 174 -7.00 -1.82 -7.24
C PRO A 174 -6.86 -3.31 -7.54
N THR A 175 -5.69 -3.66 -8.04
CA THR A 175 -5.14 -5.03 -8.09
C THR A 175 -3.83 -5.03 -7.30
N ALA A 176 -3.31 -6.21 -6.95
CA ALA A 176 -2.15 -6.27 -6.08
C ALA A 176 -0.82 -5.89 -6.78
N GLY A 177 -0.76 -5.97 -8.11
CA GLY A 177 0.40 -5.54 -8.91
C GLY A 177 1.75 -6.08 -8.44
N THR A 178 2.75 -5.21 -8.29
CA THR A 178 4.03 -5.56 -7.68
C THR A 178 3.91 -5.48 -6.15
N PRO A 179 4.33 -6.50 -5.40
CA PRO A 179 4.40 -6.38 -3.94
C PRO A 179 5.30 -5.22 -3.52
N THR A 180 4.90 -4.49 -2.48
CA THR A 180 5.82 -3.52 -1.86
C THR A 180 6.96 -4.26 -1.18
N SER A 181 8.19 -3.72 -1.22
CA SER A 181 9.33 -4.29 -0.49
C SER A 181 9.28 -4.02 1.02
N LEU A 182 8.31 -3.22 1.47
CA LEU A 182 8.10 -2.87 2.87
C LEU A 182 7.41 -4.01 3.63
N THR A 183 7.60 -4.06 4.94
CA THR A 183 6.89 -4.95 5.87
C THR A 183 5.49 -4.37 6.20
N PRO A 184 4.56 -5.16 6.76
CA PRO A 184 3.25 -4.66 7.18
C PRO A 184 3.39 -3.89 8.49
N GLY A 185 4.07 -2.75 8.43
CA GLY A 185 4.58 -1.98 9.57
C GLY A 185 5.95 -2.46 10.07
N ASP A 186 6.59 -1.64 10.92
CA ASP A 186 7.89 -1.94 11.54
C ASP A 186 7.84 -1.93 13.08
N GLY A 187 6.64 -1.78 13.64
CA GLY A 187 6.37 -1.68 15.07
C GLY A 187 6.23 -0.24 15.59
N VAL A 188 6.61 0.75 14.78
CA VAL A 188 6.39 2.18 15.01
C VAL A 188 5.49 2.75 13.91
N ASP A 189 5.90 2.57 12.66
CA ASP A 189 5.16 2.98 11.47
C ASP A 189 4.29 1.84 10.95
N SER A 190 3.18 2.20 10.31
CA SER A 190 2.25 1.29 9.65
C SER A 190 2.48 1.30 8.14
N LEU A 191 2.09 0.21 7.45
CA LEU A 191 2.06 0.18 6.00
C LEU A 191 0.78 0.86 5.52
N THR A 192 0.89 2.10 5.06
CA THR A 192 -0.24 2.97 4.72
C THR A 192 -0.35 3.19 3.22
N ARG A 193 -1.58 3.13 2.72
CA ARG A 193 -1.92 3.40 1.34
C ARG A 193 -1.93 4.90 1.07
N SER A 194 -1.07 5.36 0.17
CA SER A 194 -0.99 6.74 -0.30
C SER A 194 -1.63 6.94 -1.68
N ARG A 195 -1.76 5.86 -2.46
CA ARG A 195 -2.33 5.88 -3.82
C ARG A 195 -3.20 4.65 -4.07
N ASN A 196 -4.10 4.78 -5.03
CA ASN A 196 -5.02 3.72 -5.44
C ASN A 196 -4.75 3.38 -6.91
N THR A 197 -3.63 2.71 -7.16
CA THR A 197 -3.29 2.22 -8.50
C THR A 197 -3.42 0.70 -8.54
N ASN A 198 -2.75 0.07 -9.48
CA ASN A 198 -2.71 -1.38 -9.67
C ASN A 198 -1.34 -1.93 -9.26
N ASP A 199 -0.66 -1.27 -8.32
CA ASP A 199 0.70 -1.62 -7.90
C ASP A 199 0.95 -1.28 -6.43
N ASN A 200 0.99 -2.32 -5.57
CA ASN A 200 1.22 -2.15 -4.14
C ASN A 200 2.59 -1.51 -3.84
N ALA A 201 3.61 -1.70 -4.67
CA ALA A 201 4.92 -1.08 -4.50
C ALA A 201 4.88 0.44 -4.68
N ALA A 202 3.96 0.96 -5.49
CA ALA A 202 3.76 2.40 -5.69
C ALA A 202 2.70 2.99 -4.76
N ASP A 203 1.79 2.14 -4.27
CA ASP A 203 0.63 2.56 -3.49
C ASP A 203 0.90 2.66 -2.00
N PHE A 204 1.82 1.86 -1.46
CA PHE A 204 2.08 1.79 -0.02
C PHE A 204 3.43 2.35 0.40
N GLY A 205 3.43 3.04 1.53
CA GLY A 205 4.62 3.54 2.23
C GLY A 205 4.51 3.28 3.73
N LEU A 206 5.62 3.43 4.45
CA LEU A 206 5.56 3.52 5.91
C LEU A 206 5.12 4.94 6.30
N ALA A 207 4.17 5.05 7.21
CA ALA A 207 3.71 6.31 7.79
C ALA A 207 3.22 6.09 9.22
N CYS A 208 3.07 7.19 9.96
CA CYS A 208 2.56 7.12 11.32
C CYS A 208 1.19 6.44 11.37
N PRO A 209 0.98 5.53 12.33
CA PRO A 209 -0.25 4.76 12.41
C PRO A 209 -1.45 5.64 12.74
N THR A 210 -2.55 5.47 12.00
CA THR A 210 -3.79 6.23 12.19
C THR A 210 -5.03 5.32 12.27
N PRO A 211 -5.01 4.25 13.09
CA PRO A 211 -6.12 3.30 13.14
C PRO A 211 -7.42 4.01 13.51
N THR A 212 -8.42 3.93 12.65
CA THR A 212 -9.69 4.65 12.79
C THR A 212 -10.85 3.67 12.78
N ASN A 213 -11.61 3.62 13.88
CA ASN A 213 -12.82 2.80 13.93
C ASN A 213 -13.98 3.46 13.15
N ASN A 214 -15.08 2.75 12.97
CA ASN A 214 -16.23 3.27 12.23
C ASN A 214 -17.10 4.26 13.03
N GLY A 215 -16.91 4.32 14.35
CA GLY A 215 -17.74 5.09 15.28
C GLY A 215 -19.09 4.42 15.55
N VAL A 216 -20.02 5.18 16.12
CA VAL A 216 -21.43 4.77 16.30
C VAL A 216 -22.31 5.49 15.27
N SER A 217 -23.52 4.98 15.02
CA SER A 217 -24.43 5.54 14.01
C SER A 217 -24.58 7.07 14.14
N GLY A 218 -24.15 7.81 13.11
CA GLY A 218 -24.25 9.26 13.04
C GLY A 218 -23.13 10.04 13.75
N MET A 219 -22.16 9.34 14.35
CA MET A 219 -20.96 9.92 14.96
C MET A 219 -19.71 9.47 14.21
N PRO A 220 -18.71 10.34 14.02
CA PRO A 220 -17.47 9.97 13.36
C PRO A 220 -16.70 8.92 14.18
N GLY A 221 -15.84 8.18 13.49
CA GLY A 221 -14.86 7.30 14.10
C GLY A 221 -13.87 8.04 14.99
N MET A 222 -13.31 7.31 15.95
CA MET A 222 -12.17 7.75 16.75
C MET A 222 -10.88 7.24 16.11
N ILE A 223 -9.85 8.08 16.16
CA ILE A 223 -8.50 7.75 15.70
C ILE A 223 -7.70 7.34 16.94
N GLY A 224 -7.08 6.16 16.85
CA GLY A 224 -6.17 5.64 17.86
C GLY A 224 -4.76 6.17 17.70
N ASP A 225 -3.97 5.99 18.75
CA ASP A 225 -2.58 6.40 18.82
C ASP A 225 -1.78 5.35 19.58
N PHE A 226 -0.64 4.93 19.04
CA PHE A 226 0.32 4.03 19.71
C PHE A 226 1.45 4.79 20.41
N GLY A 227 1.31 6.11 20.53
CA GLY A 227 2.27 7.03 21.14
C GLY A 227 3.05 7.84 20.11
N PRO A 228 4.06 8.61 20.55
CA PRO A 228 4.79 9.52 19.67
C PRO A 228 5.35 8.80 18.45
N CYS A 229 4.89 9.22 17.28
CA CYS A 229 5.40 8.79 16.00
C CYS A 229 5.99 9.99 15.25
N THR A 230 7.10 9.75 14.55
CA THR A 230 7.71 10.75 13.66
C THR A 230 7.64 10.21 12.26
N GLU A 231 6.93 10.92 11.39
CA GLU A 231 6.77 10.52 10.00
C GLU A 231 8.13 10.19 9.37
N PRO A 232 8.25 9.05 8.66
CA PRO A 232 9.47 8.69 7.99
C PRO A 232 9.93 9.83 7.10
N THR A 233 11.13 10.35 7.37
CA THR A 233 11.70 11.38 6.50
C THR A 233 11.97 10.72 5.16
N THR A 234 11.12 11.02 4.17
CA THR A 234 11.35 10.57 2.81
C THR A 234 12.63 11.25 2.34
N THR A 235 13.75 10.53 2.41
CA THR A 235 14.97 10.97 1.75
C THR A 235 14.69 10.80 0.27
N THR A 236 14.08 11.83 -0.32
CA THR A 236 13.94 11.91 -1.76
C THR A 236 15.36 12.07 -2.27
N SER A 237 16.02 10.95 -2.59
CA SER A 237 17.07 11.00 -3.61
C SER A 237 16.35 11.42 -4.86
N THR A 238 16.31 12.73 -5.11
CA THR A 238 16.10 13.24 -6.43
C THR A 238 17.25 12.70 -7.26
N THR A 239 17.03 11.55 -7.91
CA THR A 239 17.56 11.35 -9.24
C THR A 239 16.99 12.52 -10.04
N HIS A 240 17.73 13.62 -10.08
CA HIS A 240 17.57 14.63 -11.10
C HIS A 240 17.85 13.90 -12.42
N THR A 241 16.82 13.31 -13.01
CA THR A 241 16.75 13.22 -14.45
C THR A 241 16.55 14.65 -14.90
N THR A 242 17.66 15.38 -15.03
CA THR A 242 17.67 16.58 -15.85
C THR A 242 17.30 16.12 -17.24
N THR A 243 16.02 16.24 -17.58
CA THR A 243 15.61 16.37 -18.98
C THR A 243 16.10 17.73 -19.42
N THR A 244 17.41 17.82 -19.66
CA THR A 244 17.96 18.91 -20.43
C THR A 244 17.28 18.77 -21.78
N THR A 245 16.40 19.71 -22.14
CA THR A 245 16.12 19.98 -23.54
C THR A 245 17.44 20.38 -24.17
N LEU A 246 18.22 19.38 -24.58
CA LEU A 246 19.41 19.56 -25.37
C LEU A 246 18.91 20.08 -26.71
N ARG A 247 19.09 21.38 -26.92
CA ARG A 247 19.39 21.84 -28.28
C ARG A 247 20.62 21.03 -28.69
N PRO A 248 20.54 20.17 -29.73
CA PRO A 248 21.69 19.38 -30.13
C PRO A 248 22.77 20.34 -30.62
N THR A 249 23.77 20.58 -29.78
CA THR A 249 25.07 21.05 -30.26
C THR A 249 25.85 19.80 -30.61
N THR A 250 25.91 19.49 -31.90
CA THR A 250 26.81 18.48 -32.43
C THR A 250 28.23 19.01 -32.30
N THR A 251 28.99 18.50 -31.34
CA THR A 251 30.45 18.61 -31.37
C THR A 251 30.97 17.48 -32.21
N THR A 252 31.43 17.79 -33.42
CA THR A 252 32.07 16.81 -34.30
C THR A 252 33.45 16.50 -33.72
N ILE A 253 33.62 15.30 -33.19
CA ILE A 253 34.93 14.79 -32.79
C ILE A 253 35.70 14.48 -34.10
N PRO A 254 36.94 14.97 -34.28
CA PRO A 254 37.75 14.60 -35.43
C PRO A 254 37.89 13.07 -35.54
N PRO A 255 37.75 12.48 -36.74
CA PRO A 255 37.92 11.04 -36.91
C PRO A 255 39.29 10.57 -36.38
N GLY A 256 39.30 9.60 -35.47
CA GLY A 256 40.53 9.01 -34.94
C GLY A 256 41.11 9.68 -33.69
N THR A 257 40.41 10.64 -33.08
CA THR A 257 40.80 11.23 -31.78
C THR A 257 40.03 10.63 -30.60
N ASP A 258 39.06 9.75 -30.84
CA ASP A 258 38.32 9.05 -29.81
C ASP A 258 38.95 7.68 -29.50
N LEU A 259 39.45 7.53 -28.28
CA LEU A 259 39.76 6.20 -27.73
C LEU A 259 38.62 5.79 -26.79
N PRO A 260 37.70 4.91 -27.24
CA PRO A 260 36.61 4.46 -26.38
C PRO A 260 37.16 3.69 -25.18
N ILE A 261 36.92 4.22 -23.98
CA ILE A 261 37.29 3.57 -22.72
C ILE A 261 36.28 2.46 -22.43
N SER A 262 36.68 1.21 -22.65
CA SER A 262 35.89 0.05 -22.22
C SER A 262 35.95 -0.08 -20.71
N GLY A 263 34.81 -0.01 -20.03
CA GLY A 263 34.74 -0.07 -18.57
C GLY A 263 33.39 -0.55 -18.09
N LYS A 264 33.33 -1.05 -16.84
CA LYS A 264 32.08 -1.51 -16.23
C LYS A 264 31.35 -0.42 -15.46
N LYS A 265 32.06 0.65 -15.05
CA LYS A 265 31.52 1.63 -14.12
C LYS A 265 32.25 2.97 -14.21
N LEU A 266 31.48 4.04 -14.43
CA LEU A 266 31.88 5.42 -14.19
C LEU A 266 31.17 5.89 -12.93
N LEU A 267 31.93 6.36 -11.94
CA LEU A 267 31.39 6.80 -10.65
C LEU A 267 31.74 8.26 -10.42
N LEU A 268 30.72 9.09 -10.25
CA LEU A 268 30.89 10.39 -9.64
C LEU A 268 30.79 10.20 -8.12
N LYS A 269 31.88 10.47 -7.40
CA LYS A 269 31.88 10.50 -5.93
C LYS A 269 31.74 11.94 -5.47
N GLU A 270 30.72 12.20 -4.67
CA GLU A 270 30.50 13.45 -3.97
C GLU A 270 30.62 13.20 -2.46
N ASP A 271 31.35 14.09 -1.79
CA ASP A 271 31.37 14.18 -0.33
C ASP A 271 30.34 15.26 0.06
N PRO A 272 29.23 14.92 0.73
CA PRO A 272 28.20 15.89 1.10
C PRO A 272 28.73 16.99 2.01
N ALA A 273 29.81 16.75 2.76
CA ALA A 273 30.44 17.74 3.61
C ALA A 273 31.39 18.68 2.83
N ASN A 274 31.72 18.36 1.58
CA ASN A 274 32.60 19.18 0.74
C ASN A 274 32.27 19.07 -0.76
N PRO A 275 31.21 19.76 -1.23
CA PRO A 275 30.77 19.70 -2.63
C PRO A 275 31.80 20.25 -3.63
N ALA A 276 32.82 21.00 -3.18
CA ALA A 276 33.93 21.45 -4.02
C ALA A 276 34.93 20.32 -4.35
N LYS A 277 34.84 19.15 -3.69
CA LYS A 277 35.70 17.98 -3.90
C LYS A 277 35.03 16.87 -4.70
N ARG A 278 34.22 17.22 -5.72
CA ARG A 278 33.66 16.24 -6.65
C ARG A 278 34.79 15.52 -7.38
N LYS A 279 34.79 14.20 -7.33
CA LYS A 279 35.78 13.36 -8.02
C LYS A 279 35.06 12.46 -9.00
N LEU A 280 35.45 12.55 -10.28
CA LEU A 280 35.08 11.54 -11.26
C LEU A 280 36.10 10.40 -11.19
N VAL A 281 35.62 9.19 -10.92
CA VAL A 281 36.46 7.99 -10.85
C VAL A 281 36.04 7.05 -11.96
N ALA A 282 36.97 6.75 -12.86
CA ALA A 282 36.82 5.73 -13.88
C ALA A 282 37.59 4.47 -13.45
N PHE A 283 36.94 3.31 -13.52
CA PHE A 283 37.59 2.02 -13.32
C PHE A 283 37.64 1.28 -14.67
N SER A 284 38.85 1.05 -15.18
CA SER A 284 39.10 0.25 -16.37
C SER A 284 39.85 -1.03 -16.00
N HIS A 285 39.55 -2.12 -16.73
CA HIS A 285 40.32 -3.36 -16.70
C HIS A 285 41.44 -3.38 -17.75
N ASP A 286 41.46 -2.39 -18.64
CA ASP A 286 42.45 -2.26 -19.69
C ASP A 286 43.66 -1.47 -19.18
N ALA A 287 44.78 -2.17 -19.02
CA ALA A 287 46.04 -1.62 -18.56
C ALA A 287 46.71 -0.68 -19.58
N GLY A 288 46.21 -0.62 -20.82
CA GLY A 288 46.67 0.31 -21.85
C GLY A 288 46.07 1.72 -21.76
N ILE A 289 45.09 1.93 -20.88
CA ILE A 289 44.44 3.23 -20.73
C ILE A 289 45.32 4.15 -19.88
N ASN A 290 45.82 5.21 -20.52
CA ASN A 290 46.59 6.27 -19.90
C ASN A 290 45.74 7.56 -19.87
N LEU A 291 45.65 8.22 -18.72
CA LEU A 291 44.90 9.48 -18.53
C LEU A 291 45.76 10.73 -18.78
N GLY A 292 46.91 10.57 -19.43
CA GLY A 292 47.87 11.64 -19.69
C GLY A 292 48.93 11.78 -18.60
N ALA A 293 49.82 12.75 -18.76
CA ALA A 293 50.95 12.96 -17.83
C ALA A 293 50.52 13.53 -16.46
N GLY A 294 49.25 13.89 -16.30
CA GLY A 294 48.63 14.32 -15.05
C GLY A 294 48.46 15.83 -14.94
N ASN A 295 48.14 16.29 -13.73
CA ASN A 295 47.71 17.65 -13.44
C ASN A 295 48.73 18.71 -13.90
N GLY A 296 48.31 19.64 -14.76
CA GLY A 296 49.14 20.72 -15.31
C GLY A 296 50.02 20.34 -16.51
N SER A 297 49.80 19.15 -17.09
CA SER A 297 50.45 18.74 -18.34
C SER A 297 49.83 19.45 -19.57
N PRO A 298 50.54 19.52 -20.72
CA PRO A 298 50.00 20.13 -21.94
C PRO A 298 48.74 19.44 -22.49
N ASP A 299 48.55 18.17 -22.11
CA ASP A 299 47.41 17.31 -22.44
C ASP A 299 46.25 17.42 -21.43
N ASP A 300 46.42 18.18 -20.34
CA ASP A 300 45.40 18.38 -19.32
C ASP A 300 44.35 19.39 -19.81
N PRO A 301 43.04 19.06 -19.79
CA PRO A 301 42.02 19.96 -20.30
C PRO A 301 41.89 21.22 -19.44
N THR A 302 42.20 22.37 -20.03
CA THR A 302 41.99 23.69 -19.41
C THR A 302 40.57 24.18 -19.67
N LEU A 303 39.92 24.76 -18.64
CA LEU A 303 38.67 25.50 -18.77
C LEU A 303 38.88 26.88 -19.39
#